data_AF-A0A5N3VZK7-F1
#
_entry.id   AF-A0A5N3VZK7-F1
#
_cell.length_a   1.000
_cell.length_b   1.000
_cell.length_c   1.000
_cell.angle_alpha   90.00
_cell.angle_beta   90.00
_cell.angle_gamma   90.00
#
_symmetry.space_group_name_H-M   'P 1'
#
loop_
_entity.id
_entity.type
_entity.pdbx_description
1 polymer ?
#
loop_
_entity_poly.entity_id
_entity_poly.type
_entity_poly.pdbx_seq_one_letter_code
_entity_poly.pdbx_strand_id
1 'polypeptide(L)'
;MAVSLGGRAARRLRLLLSALKPGIQVPRVRPVAAFGSSVTSAKAAVNGVHLHYLRTGGGEHAVLLLPGMLGSGETDFGPQIENLNKKLFTVVAWDPRGYGHSRPPDRDFPVDFFERDAKDAIDLMKTLNFKKVSLLGWSDGGITALIAAARYPSYVSKMVIWGANAYVTEQDTEIYQGLQSPSKSWQTAARGPGHRLSGVQLPARELLGLQQPHLPRRCPPLTSAPPPPPLLPPPPPSSLPFQGLVELSVHLLPLG
;
A
#
# COMPACT_ATOMS: atom_id res chain seq x y z
N MET A 1 2.36 76.90 68.12
CA MET A 1 1.20 77.60 67.51
C MET A 1 1.68 78.26 66.23
N ALA A 2 0.89 78.10 65.14
CA ALA A 2 0.88 78.73 63.81
C ALA A 2 2.10 79.58 63.35
N VAL A 3 2.54 79.57 62.09
CA VAL A 3 1.80 80.12 60.94
C VAL A 3 2.44 79.68 59.61
N SER A 4 1.56 79.36 58.67
CA SER A 4 1.60 79.40 57.19
C SER A 4 2.77 80.11 56.49
N LEU A 5 3.30 79.45 55.44
CA LEU A 5 3.98 80.10 54.32
C LEU A 5 3.36 79.60 53.00
N GLY A 6 2.87 80.56 52.21
CA GLY A 6 2.28 80.36 50.89
C GLY A 6 3.32 80.26 49.78
N GLY A 7 2.83 80.21 48.54
CA GLY A 7 3.66 80.38 47.35
C GLY A 7 3.19 79.56 46.16
N ARG A 8 2.26 80.12 45.38
CA ARG A 8 1.93 79.65 44.03
C ARG A 8 3.03 80.07 43.03
N ALA A 9 3.06 79.32 41.93
CA ALA A 9 3.39 79.72 40.56
C ALA A 9 4.77 79.36 39.98
N ALA A 10 4.74 78.27 39.22
CA ALA A 10 5.10 78.19 37.80
C ALA A 10 6.52 78.59 37.35
N ARG A 11 7.22 77.61 36.76
CA ARG A 11 7.68 77.75 35.36
C ARG A 11 8.02 76.42 34.69
N ARG A 12 7.52 76.34 33.46
CA ARG A 12 7.59 75.29 32.43
C ARG A 12 9.03 74.84 32.14
N LEU A 13 9.22 73.52 31.97
CA LEU A 13 10.36 72.95 31.25
C LEU A 13 9.88 72.19 30.02
N ARG A 14 10.57 72.45 28.90
CA ARG A 14 10.31 71.97 27.54
C ARG A 14 10.98 70.61 27.30
N LEU A 15 10.32 69.84 26.42
CA LEU A 15 10.83 68.90 25.40
C LEU A 15 11.68 67.69 25.84
N LEU A 16 11.20 66.50 25.47
CA LEU A 16 11.80 65.71 24.39
C LEU A 16 10.79 64.64 23.89
N LEU A 17 10.44 64.71 22.61
CA LEU A 17 9.67 63.70 21.89
C LEU A 17 10.54 62.45 21.69
N SER A 18 10.03 61.28 22.07
CA SER A 18 10.50 59.99 21.56
C SER A 18 9.43 59.43 20.62
N ALA A 19 9.79 59.33 19.34
CA ALA A 19 8.96 58.74 18.30
C ALA A 19 9.08 57.21 18.34
N LEU A 20 8.06 56.54 18.88
CA LEU A 20 7.89 55.10 18.73
C LEU A 20 7.18 54.80 17.41
N LYS A 21 7.89 54.14 16.48
CA LYS A 21 7.34 53.59 15.23
C LYS A 21 6.30 52.50 15.55
N PRO A 22 5.13 52.47 14.90
CA PRO A 22 4.19 51.36 15.06
C PRO A 22 4.54 50.19 14.14
N GLY A 23 4.62 49.00 14.73
CA GLY A 23 4.05 47.77 14.20
C GLY A 23 4.77 47.07 13.03
N ILE A 24 5.66 46.13 13.37
CA ILE A 24 5.84 44.94 12.52
C ILE A 24 4.62 44.04 12.79
N GLN A 25 3.69 43.98 11.83
CA GLN A 25 2.63 42.98 11.87
C GLN A 25 3.23 41.62 11.51
N VAL A 26 3.34 40.75 12.51
CA VAL A 26 3.64 39.33 12.29
C VAL A 26 2.43 38.72 11.58
N PRO A 27 2.58 38.05 10.42
CA PRO A 27 1.46 37.40 9.77
C PRO A 27 0.87 36.37 10.73
N ARG A 28 -0.40 36.56 11.10
CA ARG A 28 -1.14 35.58 11.90
C ARG A 28 -1.25 34.32 11.05
N VAL A 29 -0.44 33.31 11.36
CA VAL A 29 -0.60 31.96 10.80
C VAL A 29 -2.04 31.56 11.10
N ARG A 30 -2.87 31.47 10.05
CA ARG A 30 -4.23 30.98 10.19
C ARG A 30 -4.13 29.56 10.72
N PRO A 31 -5.00 29.13 11.66
CA PRO A 31 -5.08 27.72 12.01
C PRO A 31 -5.30 26.96 10.71
N VAL A 32 -4.37 26.08 10.37
CA VAL A 32 -4.58 25.11 9.31
C VAL A 32 -5.82 24.33 9.75
N ALA A 33 -6.91 24.45 8.99
CA ALA A 33 -8.10 23.65 9.24
C ALA A 33 -7.64 22.19 9.41
N ALA A 34 -7.88 21.64 10.58
CA ALA A 34 -7.66 20.24 10.84
C ALA A 34 -8.62 19.51 9.91
N PHE A 35 -8.11 19.01 8.78
CA PHE A 35 -8.83 18.02 8.00
C PHE A 35 -8.87 16.76 8.86
N GLY A 36 -9.84 16.70 9.77
CA GLY A 36 -10.25 15.45 10.38
C GLY A 36 -10.89 14.63 9.28
N SER A 37 -10.08 13.90 8.51
CA SER A 37 -10.63 12.99 7.51
C SER A 37 -11.09 11.74 8.24
N SER A 38 -12.36 11.70 8.60
CA SER A 38 -12.99 10.47 9.08
C SER A 38 -12.79 9.36 8.04
N VAL A 39 -12.49 8.16 8.51
CA VAL A 39 -12.48 6.98 7.66
C VAL A 39 -13.93 6.59 7.42
N THR A 40 -14.31 6.45 6.16
CA THR A 40 -15.64 5.99 5.75
C THR A 40 -15.55 4.55 5.29
N SER A 41 -16.57 3.75 5.62
CA SER A 41 -16.68 2.33 5.29
C SER A 41 -17.92 2.14 4.43
N ALA A 42 -17.78 1.49 3.27
CA ALA A 42 -18.87 1.34 2.32
C ALA A 42 -18.68 0.10 1.43
N LYS A 43 -19.72 -0.23 0.65
CA LYS A 43 -19.66 -1.25 -0.42
C LYS A 43 -20.02 -0.65 -1.77
N ALA A 44 -19.42 -1.16 -2.84
CA ALA A 44 -19.77 -0.84 -4.22
C ALA A 44 -20.07 -2.12 -5.01
N ALA A 45 -21.06 -2.06 -5.90
CA ALA A 45 -21.34 -3.15 -6.83
C ALA A 45 -20.32 -3.14 -7.98
N VAL A 46 -19.54 -4.21 -8.09
CA VAL A 46 -18.45 -4.37 -9.06
C VAL A 46 -18.46 -5.80 -9.58
N ASN A 47 -18.50 -5.99 -10.90
CA ASN A 47 -18.37 -7.31 -11.54
C ASN A 47 -19.28 -8.41 -10.92
N GLY A 48 -20.51 -8.05 -10.54
CA GLY A 48 -21.50 -8.97 -9.97
C GLY A 48 -21.37 -9.25 -8.47
N VAL A 49 -20.44 -8.60 -7.76
CA VAL A 49 -20.26 -8.72 -6.30
C VAL A 49 -20.30 -7.35 -5.62
N HIS A 50 -20.49 -7.33 -4.29
CA HIS A 50 -20.44 -6.10 -3.50
C HIS A 50 -19.11 -6.03 -2.76
N LEU A 51 -18.19 -5.22 -3.28
CA LEU A 51 -16.86 -5.05 -2.70
C LEU A 51 -16.88 -3.98 -1.62
N HIS A 52 -16.46 -4.36 -0.43
CA HIS A 52 -16.22 -3.45 0.67
C HIS A 52 -14.90 -2.69 0.48
N TYR A 53 -14.90 -1.45 0.96
CA TYR A 53 -13.70 -0.65 1.06
C TYR A 53 -13.81 0.37 2.20
N LEU A 54 -12.65 0.75 2.71
CA LEU A 54 -12.44 1.93 3.53
C LEU A 54 -11.93 3.08 2.66
N ARG A 55 -12.37 4.31 2.95
CA ARG A 55 -11.92 5.52 2.26
C ARG A 55 -11.64 6.64 3.24
N THR A 56 -10.52 7.34 3.03
CA THR A 56 -10.14 8.52 3.81
C THR A 56 -9.34 9.51 2.96
N GLY A 57 -9.26 10.76 3.43
CA GLY A 57 -8.62 11.86 2.71
C GLY A 57 -9.48 12.45 1.59
N GLY A 58 -8.95 13.51 0.98
CA GLY A 58 -9.63 14.27 -0.09
C GLY A 58 -8.66 14.88 -1.10
N GLY A 59 -7.42 14.42 -1.14
CA GLY A 59 -6.43 14.89 -2.10
C GLY A 59 -6.69 14.37 -3.51
N GLU A 60 -6.21 15.09 -4.53
CA GLU A 60 -6.46 14.75 -5.93
C GLU A 60 -5.80 13.43 -6.37
N HIS A 61 -4.74 13.00 -5.68
CA HIS A 61 -4.02 11.77 -6.00
C HIS A 61 -4.70 10.56 -5.33
N ALA A 62 -5.39 9.74 -6.12
CA ALA A 62 -6.02 8.53 -5.63
C ALA A 62 -5.01 7.39 -5.42
N VAL A 63 -5.06 6.73 -4.26
CA VAL A 63 -4.21 5.58 -3.90
C VAL A 63 -5.10 4.42 -3.47
N LEU A 64 -4.91 3.25 -4.10
CA LEU A 64 -5.54 2.00 -3.71
C LEU A 64 -4.55 1.13 -2.93
N LEU A 65 -4.95 0.68 -1.74
CA LEU A 65 -4.21 -0.27 -0.90
C LEU A 65 -4.77 -1.68 -1.14
N LEU A 66 -3.91 -2.63 -1.52
CA LEU A 66 -4.30 -4.01 -1.87
C LEU A 66 -3.75 -5.00 -0.82
N PRO A 67 -4.63 -5.66 -0.05
CA PRO A 67 -4.22 -6.50 1.09
C PRO A 67 -3.62 -7.82 0.63
N GLY A 68 -3.01 -8.54 1.58
CA GLY A 68 -2.43 -9.86 1.35
C GLY A 68 -3.48 -10.99 1.38
N MET A 69 -3.00 -12.23 1.39
CA MET A 69 -3.83 -13.42 1.51
C MET A 69 -4.67 -13.36 2.78
N LEU A 70 -5.99 -13.58 2.65
CA LEU A 70 -7.00 -13.46 3.73
C LEU A 70 -7.11 -12.06 4.37
N GLY A 71 -6.43 -11.05 3.82
CA GLY A 71 -6.39 -9.71 4.38
C GLY A 71 -7.60 -8.85 4.01
N SER A 72 -7.68 -7.69 4.64
CA SER A 72 -8.71 -6.66 4.41
C SER A 72 -8.12 -5.27 4.59
N GLY A 73 -8.87 -4.24 4.20
CA GLY A 73 -8.51 -2.86 4.48
C GLY A 73 -8.31 -2.59 5.99
N GLU A 74 -9.07 -3.28 6.83
CA GLU A 74 -9.03 -3.11 8.30
C GLU A 74 -7.83 -3.81 8.93
N THR A 75 -7.48 -5.02 8.48
CA THR A 75 -6.42 -5.81 9.11
C THR A 75 -5.03 -5.42 8.65
N ASP A 76 -4.89 -4.97 7.39
CA ASP A 76 -3.59 -4.87 6.75
C ASP A 76 -3.07 -3.42 6.70
N PHE A 77 -3.97 -2.43 6.78
CA PHE A 77 -3.63 -1.05 6.42
C PHE A 77 -3.98 0.02 7.45
N GLY A 78 -4.23 -0.36 8.72
CA GLY A 78 -4.48 0.60 9.79
C GLY A 78 -3.51 1.80 9.80
N PRO A 79 -2.18 1.57 9.80
CA PRO A 79 -1.20 2.67 9.79
C PRO A 79 -1.26 3.55 8.53
N GLN A 80 -1.50 3.00 7.35
CA GLN A 80 -1.56 3.77 6.09
C GLN A 80 -2.85 4.59 6.01
N ILE A 81 -3.98 3.99 6.42
CA ILE A 81 -5.27 4.66 6.54
C ILE A 81 -5.19 5.80 7.55
N GLU A 82 -4.45 5.65 8.65
CA GLU A 82 -4.27 6.73 9.62
C GLU A 82 -3.30 7.81 9.09
N ASN A 83 -2.11 7.42 8.62
CA ASN A 83 -0.98 8.34 8.53
C ASN A 83 -0.66 8.89 7.13
N LEU A 84 -1.15 8.29 6.04
CA LEU A 84 -0.91 8.86 4.70
C LEU A 84 -1.50 10.28 4.59
N ASN A 85 -0.79 11.20 3.94
CA ASN A 85 -1.17 12.61 3.91
C ASN A 85 -2.53 12.83 3.21
N LYS A 86 -3.54 13.15 4.00
CA LYS A 86 -4.96 13.27 3.59
C LYS A 86 -5.28 14.46 2.69
N LYS A 87 -4.35 15.43 2.62
CA LYS A 87 -4.44 16.58 1.70
C LYS A 87 -3.88 16.26 0.32
N LEU A 88 -2.91 15.35 0.26
CA LEU A 88 -2.28 14.93 -1.00
C LEU A 88 -3.03 13.75 -1.60
N PHE A 89 -3.49 12.81 -0.77
CA PHE A 89 -4.06 11.56 -1.21
C PHE A 89 -5.54 11.43 -0.86
N THR A 90 -6.29 10.82 -1.78
CA THR A 90 -7.52 10.09 -1.44
C THR A 90 -7.16 8.60 -1.36
N VAL A 91 -7.20 8.03 -0.16
CA VAL A 91 -6.79 6.65 0.09
C VAL A 91 -8.03 5.76 0.13
N VAL A 92 -7.99 4.66 -0.61
CA VAL A 92 -8.98 3.60 -0.62
C VAL A 92 -8.28 2.29 -0.24
N ALA A 93 -8.78 1.57 0.76
CA ALA A 93 -8.31 0.22 1.10
C ALA A 93 -9.47 -0.73 0.87
N TRP A 94 -9.32 -1.68 -0.06
CA TRP A 94 -10.40 -2.58 -0.46
C TRP A 94 -10.29 -3.94 0.20
N ASP A 95 -11.41 -4.64 0.25
CA ASP A 95 -11.48 -6.05 0.58
C ASP A 95 -11.71 -6.83 -0.74
N PRO A 96 -10.78 -7.69 -1.18
CA PRO A 96 -10.99 -8.56 -2.33
C PRO A 96 -12.25 -9.41 -2.16
N ARG A 97 -12.90 -9.82 -3.26
CA ARG A 97 -14.10 -10.67 -3.19
C ARG A 97 -13.85 -11.88 -2.30
N GLY A 98 -14.77 -12.21 -1.39
CA GLY A 98 -14.59 -13.33 -0.47
C GLY A 98 -13.70 -13.08 0.74
N TYR A 99 -13.02 -11.93 0.83
CA TYR A 99 -12.26 -11.50 2.00
C TYR A 99 -13.01 -10.44 2.80
N GLY A 100 -12.59 -10.26 4.06
CA GLY A 100 -13.12 -9.26 4.98
C GLY A 100 -14.64 -9.14 4.93
N HIS A 101 -15.11 -7.92 4.65
CA HIS A 101 -16.52 -7.60 4.51
C HIS A 101 -17.04 -7.73 3.08
N SER A 102 -16.21 -8.08 2.09
CA SER A 102 -16.62 -8.41 0.70
C SER A 102 -17.22 -9.81 0.56
N ARG A 103 -17.94 -10.25 1.58
CA ARG A 103 -18.77 -11.46 1.62
C ARG A 103 -20.25 -11.05 1.67
N PRO A 104 -21.14 -11.82 1.01
CA PRO A 104 -20.86 -12.86 0.00
C PRO A 104 -20.19 -12.29 -1.28
N PRO A 105 -19.57 -13.13 -2.13
CA PRO A 105 -19.48 -14.60 -2.05
C PRO A 105 -18.43 -15.07 -1.04
N ASP A 106 -18.32 -16.38 -0.82
CA ASP A 106 -17.15 -16.97 -0.17
C ASP A 106 -15.96 -16.99 -1.13
N ARG A 107 -14.73 -16.98 -0.58
CA ARG A 107 -13.53 -16.96 -1.41
C ARG A 107 -13.31 -18.29 -2.12
N ASP A 108 -13.14 -18.22 -3.43
CA ASP A 108 -12.57 -19.25 -4.28
C ASP A 108 -11.26 -18.76 -4.93
N PHE A 109 -10.46 -19.68 -5.44
CA PHE A 109 -9.19 -19.41 -6.12
C PHE A 109 -9.13 -20.21 -7.43
N PRO A 110 -9.88 -19.80 -8.47
CA PRO A 110 -9.66 -20.29 -9.83
C PRO A 110 -8.25 -19.94 -10.30
N VAL A 111 -7.78 -20.55 -11.40
CA VAL A 111 -6.42 -20.31 -11.93
C VAL A 111 -6.12 -18.83 -12.17
N ASP A 112 -7.14 -18.05 -12.57
CA ASP A 112 -7.05 -16.63 -12.89
C ASP A 112 -7.44 -15.71 -11.71
N PHE A 113 -7.40 -16.19 -10.47
CA PHE A 113 -7.93 -15.42 -9.33
C PHE A 113 -7.20 -14.08 -9.12
N PHE A 114 -5.90 -14.02 -9.39
CA PHE A 114 -5.14 -12.77 -9.32
C PHE A 114 -5.52 -11.79 -10.44
N GLU A 115 -5.75 -12.28 -11.66
CA GLU A 115 -6.26 -11.47 -12.77
C GLU A 115 -7.67 -10.95 -12.50
N ARG A 116 -8.51 -11.79 -11.89
CA ARG A 116 -9.86 -11.45 -11.46
C ARG A 116 -9.83 -10.37 -10.38
N ASP A 117 -8.99 -10.52 -9.37
CA ASP A 117 -8.82 -9.50 -8.33
C ASP A 117 -8.25 -8.19 -8.90
N ALA A 118 -7.29 -8.27 -9.83
CA ALA A 118 -6.74 -7.08 -10.48
C ALA A 118 -7.81 -6.32 -11.28
N LYS A 119 -8.72 -7.04 -11.96
CA LYS A 119 -9.86 -6.44 -12.66
C LYS A 119 -10.83 -5.79 -11.66
N ASP A 120 -11.18 -6.49 -10.59
CA ASP A 120 -12.07 -5.97 -9.55
C ASP A 120 -11.52 -4.72 -8.87
N ALA A 121 -10.23 -4.72 -8.51
CA ALA A 121 -9.55 -3.58 -7.91
C ALA A 121 -9.63 -2.33 -8.79
N ILE A 122 -9.36 -2.49 -10.08
CA ILE A 122 -9.39 -1.39 -11.05
C ILE A 122 -10.82 -0.91 -11.29
N ASP A 123 -11.77 -1.83 -11.47
CA ASP A 123 -13.16 -1.48 -11.71
C ASP A 123 -13.85 -0.88 -10.47
N LEU A 124 -13.46 -1.29 -9.26
CA LEU A 124 -13.86 -0.62 -8.02
C LEU A 124 -13.44 0.86 -8.07
N MET A 125 -12.18 1.14 -8.38
CA MET A 125 -11.71 2.53 -8.44
C MET A 125 -12.41 3.34 -9.54
N LYS A 126 -12.77 2.72 -10.67
CA LYS A 126 -13.57 3.37 -11.72
C LYS A 126 -15.00 3.67 -11.24
N THR A 127 -15.64 2.71 -10.56
CA THR A 127 -16.97 2.89 -9.95
C THR A 127 -16.97 4.02 -8.92
N LEU A 128 -15.86 4.23 -8.22
CA LEU A 128 -15.65 5.37 -7.31
C LEU A 128 -15.28 6.68 -8.03
N ASN A 129 -15.34 6.71 -9.36
CA ASN A 129 -15.09 7.85 -10.25
C ASN A 129 -13.65 8.38 -10.25
N PHE A 130 -12.66 7.54 -9.92
CA PHE A 130 -11.27 7.89 -10.14
C PHE A 130 -10.90 7.71 -11.62
N LYS A 131 -10.04 8.58 -12.15
CA LYS A 131 -9.60 8.53 -13.57
C LYS A 131 -8.25 7.85 -13.73
N LYS A 132 -7.44 7.86 -12.67
CA LYS A 132 -6.10 7.30 -12.59
C LYS A 132 -5.75 7.09 -11.12
N VAL A 133 -5.02 6.03 -10.80
CA VAL A 133 -4.70 5.65 -9.41
C VAL A 133 -3.24 5.25 -9.25
N SER A 134 -2.70 5.38 -8.04
CA SER A 134 -1.50 4.65 -7.64
C SER A 134 -1.86 3.43 -6.80
N LEU A 135 -1.06 2.38 -6.89
CA LEU A 135 -1.29 1.11 -6.20
C LEU A 135 -0.23 0.90 -5.11
N LEU A 136 -0.67 0.52 -3.91
CA LEU A 136 0.17 0.07 -2.80
C LEU A 136 -0.24 -1.38 -2.48
N GLY A 137 0.56 -2.37 -2.88
CA GLY A 137 0.22 -3.78 -2.76
C GLY A 137 1.13 -4.55 -1.81
N TRP A 138 0.55 -5.28 -0.87
CA TRP A 138 1.28 -6.18 0.04
C TRP A 138 1.04 -7.64 -0.32
N SER A 139 2.10 -8.43 -0.44
CA SER A 139 2.00 -9.90 -0.66
C SER A 139 1.15 -10.22 -1.90
N ASP A 140 0.07 -10.99 -1.75
CA ASP A 140 -0.94 -11.25 -2.80
C ASP A 140 -1.46 -9.96 -3.46
N GLY A 141 -1.65 -8.90 -2.70
CA GLY A 141 -2.03 -7.59 -3.20
C GLY A 141 -0.94 -6.93 -4.05
N GLY A 142 0.34 -7.27 -3.81
CA GLY A 142 1.46 -6.88 -4.66
C GLY A 142 1.46 -7.61 -6.01
N ILE A 143 1.14 -8.91 -6.03
CA ILE A 143 0.94 -9.69 -7.26
C ILE A 143 -0.23 -9.11 -8.07
N THR A 144 -1.34 -8.84 -7.38
CA THR A 144 -2.52 -8.19 -7.95
C THR A 144 -2.19 -6.83 -8.55
N ALA A 145 -1.38 -6.02 -7.85
CA ALA A 145 -0.95 -4.71 -8.33
C ALA A 145 -0.07 -4.80 -9.58
N LEU A 146 0.86 -5.76 -9.64
CA LEU A 146 1.69 -6.02 -10.82
C LEU A 146 0.83 -6.35 -12.04
N ILE A 147 -0.13 -7.26 -11.89
CA ILE A 147 -1.06 -7.64 -12.96
C ILE A 147 -1.93 -6.44 -13.37
N ALA A 148 -2.44 -5.66 -12.41
CA ALA A 148 -3.24 -4.48 -12.69
C ALA A 148 -2.45 -3.42 -13.49
N ALA A 149 -1.20 -3.14 -13.10
CA ALA A 149 -0.33 -2.21 -13.80
C ALA A 149 -0.01 -2.66 -15.24
N ALA A 150 0.23 -3.97 -15.42
CA ALA A 150 0.53 -4.54 -16.73
C ALA A 150 -0.70 -4.54 -17.67
N ARG A 151 -1.90 -4.83 -17.16
CA ARG A 151 -3.13 -4.91 -17.97
C ARG A 151 -3.82 -3.55 -18.18
N TYR A 152 -3.64 -2.61 -17.26
CA TYR A 152 -4.27 -1.29 -17.30
C TYR A 152 -3.24 -0.14 -17.18
N PRO A 153 -2.20 -0.09 -18.03
CA PRO A 153 -1.07 0.83 -17.87
C PRO A 153 -1.48 2.31 -18.00
N SER A 154 -2.55 2.61 -18.74
CA SER A 154 -3.07 3.98 -18.86
C SER A 154 -3.79 4.48 -17.59
N TYR A 155 -4.24 3.55 -16.73
CA TYR A 155 -5.02 3.83 -15.53
C TYR A 155 -4.17 3.82 -14.24
N VAL A 156 -2.99 3.19 -14.27
CA VAL A 156 -2.06 3.14 -13.13
C VAL A 156 -0.96 4.20 -13.30
N SER A 157 -0.83 5.09 -12.32
CA SER A 157 0.14 6.19 -12.31
C SER A 157 1.51 5.79 -11.77
N LYS A 158 1.50 5.15 -10.58
CA LYS A 158 2.69 4.69 -9.85
C LYS A 158 2.31 3.47 -9.04
N MET A 159 3.29 2.66 -8.67
CA MET A 159 3.07 1.45 -7.88
C MET A 159 4.18 1.28 -6.84
N VAL A 160 3.79 0.85 -5.65
CA VAL A 160 4.68 0.41 -4.57
C VAL A 160 4.21 -0.97 -4.14
N ILE A 161 5.10 -1.95 -4.13
CA ILE A 161 4.78 -3.32 -3.71
C ILE A 161 5.85 -3.86 -2.75
N TRP A 162 5.44 -4.73 -1.83
CA TRP A 162 6.37 -5.44 -0.96
C TRP A 162 5.86 -6.83 -0.61
N GLY A 163 6.79 -7.78 -0.45
CA GLY A 163 6.47 -9.16 -0.07
C GLY A 163 5.77 -10.00 -1.15
N ALA A 164 5.80 -9.57 -2.42
CA ALA A 164 5.20 -10.30 -3.54
C ALA A 164 6.22 -11.23 -4.23
N ASN A 165 5.73 -12.36 -4.75
CA ASN A 165 6.45 -13.29 -5.62
C ASN A 165 6.05 -13.08 -7.09
N ALA A 166 7.02 -13.30 -8.00
CA ALA A 166 6.80 -13.12 -9.44
C ALA A 166 6.21 -14.34 -10.14
N TYR A 167 6.15 -15.48 -9.45
CA TYR A 167 5.61 -16.75 -9.94
C TYR A 167 4.84 -17.44 -8.82
N VAL A 168 3.72 -18.06 -9.17
CA VAL A 168 2.92 -18.89 -8.26
C VAL A 168 3.32 -20.34 -8.48
N THR A 169 3.75 -21.02 -7.42
CA THR A 169 4.17 -22.41 -7.46
C THR A 169 2.98 -23.36 -7.27
N GLU A 170 3.20 -24.65 -7.51
CA GLU A 170 2.22 -25.69 -7.16
C GLU A 170 1.92 -25.69 -5.66
N GLN A 171 2.94 -25.49 -4.82
CA GLN A 171 2.78 -25.39 -3.36
C GLN A 171 1.90 -24.19 -2.96
N ASP A 172 2.08 -23.03 -3.59
CA ASP A 172 1.21 -21.87 -3.34
C ASP A 172 -0.24 -22.18 -3.73
N THR A 173 -0.41 -22.87 -4.87
CA THR A 173 -1.72 -23.31 -5.36
C THR A 173 -2.42 -24.26 -4.38
N GLU A 174 -1.67 -25.21 -3.80
CA GLU A 174 -2.19 -26.11 -2.77
C GLU A 174 -2.63 -25.35 -1.50
N ILE A 175 -1.87 -24.33 -1.08
CA ILE A 175 -2.24 -23.46 0.03
C ILE A 175 -3.57 -22.76 -0.28
N TYR A 176 -3.70 -22.12 -1.44
CA TYR A 176 -4.92 -21.41 -1.83
C TYR A 176 -6.14 -22.36 -1.91
N GLN A 177 -5.98 -23.54 -2.50
CA GLN A 177 -7.05 -24.54 -2.56
C GLN A 177 -7.43 -25.08 -1.17
N GLY A 178 -6.45 -25.21 -0.28
CA GLY A 178 -6.66 -25.59 1.12
C GLY A 178 -7.55 -24.59 1.87
N LEU A 179 -7.43 -23.29 1.56
CA LEU A 179 -8.23 -22.22 2.15
C LEU A 179 -9.70 -22.20 1.71
N GLN A 180 -10.02 -22.75 0.53
CA GLN A 180 -11.41 -22.82 0.02
C GLN A 180 -12.28 -23.78 0.81
N SER A 181 -11.70 -24.78 1.47
CA SER A 181 -12.43 -25.87 2.11
C SER A 181 -12.72 -25.55 3.57
N PRO A 182 -14.01 -25.37 3.97
CA PRO A 182 -14.37 -25.13 5.36
C PRO A 182 -13.90 -26.23 6.31
N SER A 183 -13.71 -27.46 5.83
CA SER A 183 -13.26 -28.61 6.63
C SER A 183 -11.74 -28.68 6.84
N LYS A 184 -10.94 -28.07 5.95
CA LYS A 184 -9.47 -28.04 6.06
C LYS A 184 -8.98 -26.82 6.84
N SER A 185 -9.69 -25.69 6.78
CA SER A 185 -9.38 -24.52 7.61
C SER A 185 -9.42 -24.86 9.12
N TRP A 186 -10.35 -25.72 9.55
CA TRP A 186 -10.35 -26.28 10.92
C TRP A 186 -9.19 -27.25 11.19
N GLN A 187 -8.67 -28.00 10.21
CA GLN A 187 -7.56 -28.92 10.46
C GLN A 187 -6.23 -28.20 10.62
N THR A 188 -6.04 -27.06 9.95
CA THR A 188 -4.90 -26.17 10.16
C THR A 188 -5.02 -25.41 11.48
N ALA A 189 -6.25 -25.10 11.93
CA ALA A 189 -6.50 -24.45 13.22
C ALA A 189 -6.58 -25.42 14.43
N ALA A 190 -6.90 -26.71 14.22
CA ALA A 190 -7.16 -27.69 15.28
C ALA A 190 -5.97 -28.61 15.60
N ARG A 191 -4.81 -28.43 14.96
CA ARG A 191 -3.56 -29.11 15.34
C ARG A 191 -2.69 -28.20 16.21
N GLY A 192 -3.11 -27.99 17.46
CA GLY A 192 -2.27 -27.42 18.53
C GLY A 192 -3.09 -26.82 19.69
N PRO A 193 -2.77 -27.11 20.97
CA PRO A 193 -3.55 -26.62 22.09
C PRO A 193 -3.24 -25.14 22.37
N GLY A 194 -4.28 -24.30 22.28
CA GLY A 194 -4.38 -23.02 22.97
C GLY A 194 -3.42 -21.91 22.54
N HIS A 195 -3.72 -21.22 21.44
CA HIS A 195 -3.18 -19.88 21.21
C HIS A 195 -4.29 -18.93 20.76
N ARG A 196 -4.50 -17.88 21.57
CA ARG A 196 -5.23 -16.66 21.21
C ARG A 196 -4.74 -16.18 19.84
N LEU A 197 -5.67 -15.82 18.97
CA LEU A 197 -5.41 -15.21 17.66
C LEU A 197 -4.79 -13.81 17.86
N SER A 198 -3.50 -13.80 18.14
CA SER A 198 -2.64 -12.60 18.18
C SER A 198 -1.22 -13.10 18.00
N GLY A 199 -0.66 -12.88 16.81
CA GLY A 199 0.72 -13.24 16.48
C GLY A 199 0.83 -14.61 15.80
N VAL A 200 0.81 -14.62 14.47
CA VAL A 200 1.43 -15.71 13.73
C VAL A 200 2.94 -15.57 13.94
N GLN A 201 3.50 -16.42 14.79
CA GLN A 201 4.94 -16.59 14.88
C GLN A 201 5.32 -17.75 13.95
N LEU A 202 5.80 -17.42 12.75
CA LEU A 202 6.49 -18.39 11.91
C LEU A 202 7.74 -18.88 12.68
N PRO A 203 8.04 -20.19 12.70
CA PRO A 203 9.23 -20.68 13.37
C PRO A 203 10.47 -19.99 12.79
N ALA A 204 11.32 -19.43 13.66
CA ALA A 204 12.52 -18.66 13.28
C ALA A 204 13.53 -19.44 12.39
N ARG A 205 13.32 -20.74 12.19
CA ARG A 205 14.10 -21.56 11.25
C ARG A 205 13.67 -21.44 9.79
N GLU A 206 12.47 -20.94 9.48
CA GLU A 206 12.07 -20.63 8.10
C GLU A 206 12.44 -19.19 7.69
N LEU A 207 12.58 -18.27 8.65
CA LEU A 207 12.99 -16.88 8.37
C LEU A 207 14.50 -16.68 8.19
N LEU A 208 15.33 -17.68 8.49
CA LEU A 208 16.80 -17.65 8.28
C LEU A 208 17.30 -18.74 7.32
N GLY A 209 16.39 -19.37 6.56
CA GLY A 209 16.69 -20.49 5.65
C GLY A 209 17.10 -20.12 4.23
N LEU A 210 17.25 -18.83 3.88
CA LEU A 210 17.91 -18.41 2.63
C LEU A 210 19.43 -18.43 2.79
N GLN A 211 19.99 -19.60 3.15
CA GLN A 211 21.37 -19.87 2.81
C GLN A 211 21.39 -20.21 1.31
N GLN A 212 22.06 -19.34 0.55
CA GLN A 212 22.51 -19.55 -0.83
C GLN A 212 22.73 -21.06 -1.12
N PRO A 213 22.26 -21.60 -2.24
CA PRO A 213 22.63 -22.97 -2.60
C PRO A 213 24.16 -23.01 -2.69
N HIS A 214 24.78 -23.79 -1.80
CA HIS A 214 26.21 -24.03 -1.82
C HIS A 214 26.59 -24.61 -3.18
N LEU A 215 27.29 -23.80 -3.99
CA LEU A 215 28.07 -24.29 -5.12
C LEU A 215 28.96 -25.45 -4.62
N PRO A 216 28.92 -26.64 -5.25
CA PRO A 216 29.81 -27.72 -4.87
C PRO A 216 31.27 -27.28 -5.10
N ARG A 217 32.03 -27.16 -4.00
CA ARG A 217 33.47 -26.92 -4.07
C ARG A 217 34.16 -28.21 -4.50
N ARG A 218 34.37 -28.32 -5.82
CA ARG A 218 35.30 -29.18 -6.59
C ARG A 218 34.57 -30.03 -7.63
N CYS A 219 34.88 -29.74 -8.90
CA CYS A 219 34.60 -30.64 -10.02
C CYS A 219 35.47 -31.90 -9.89
N PRO A 220 34.95 -33.12 -10.11
CA PRO A 220 35.78 -34.27 -10.48
C PRO A 220 36.28 -34.08 -11.93
N PRO A 221 37.44 -34.65 -12.31
CA PRO A 221 37.96 -34.49 -13.67
C PRO A 221 37.00 -35.14 -14.68
N LEU A 222 36.66 -34.38 -15.74
CA LEU A 222 35.91 -34.87 -16.88
C LEU A 222 36.69 -36.00 -17.57
N THR A 223 36.12 -37.20 -17.58
CA THR A 223 36.39 -38.16 -18.66
C THR A 223 35.05 -38.64 -19.22
N SER A 224 34.91 -38.45 -20.54
CA SER A 224 33.86 -38.90 -21.45
C SER A 224 32.40 -38.55 -21.14
N ALA A 225 31.94 -37.41 -21.66
CA ALA A 225 30.54 -37.22 -22.06
C ALA A 225 30.50 -36.88 -23.57
N PRO A 226 29.56 -37.44 -24.36
CA PRO A 226 29.46 -37.16 -25.80
C PRO A 226 29.03 -35.71 -26.06
N PRO A 227 29.41 -35.11 -27.21
CA PRO A 227 29.11 -33.71 -27.49
C PRO A 227 27.60 -33.48 -27.67
N PRO A 228 27.08 -32.29 -27.27
CA PRO A 228 25.68 -31.94 -27.45
C PRO A 228 25.31 -31.76 -28.94
N PRO A 229 24.04 -32.01 -29.32
CA PRO A 229 23.57 -31.79 -30.68
C PRO A 229 23.62 -30.30 -31.07
N PRO A 230 23.75 -29.98 -32.37
CA PRO A 230 23.86 -28.60 -32.83
C PRO A 230 22.58 -27.81 -32.54
N LEU A 231 22.76 -26.57 -32.09
CA LEU A 231 21.69 -25.62 -31.81
C LEU A 231 20.95 -25.24 -33.10
N LEU A 232 19.62 -25.29 -33.06
CA LEU A 232 18.77 -24.79 -34.14
C LEU A 232 18.89 -23.26 -34.24
N PRO A 233 18.86 -22.68 -35.46
CA PRO A 233 18.93 -21.23 -35.64
C PRO A 233 17.67 -20.54 -35.10
N PRO A 234 17.79 -19.29 -34.62
CA PRO A 234 16.66 -18.54 -34.08
C PRO A 234 15.61 -18.25 -35.17
N PRO A 235 14.31 -18.20 -34.82
CA PRO A 235 13.27 -17.84 -35.77
C PRO A 235 13.43 -16.38 -36.25
N PRO A 236 12.96 -16.05 -37.48
CA PRO A 236 13.08 -14.70 -38.01
C PRO A 236 12.23 -13.69 -37.21
N PRO A 237 12.65 -12.41 -37.16
CA PRO A 237 11.96 -11.39 -36.38
C PRO A 237 10.55 -11.12 -36.93
N SER A 238 9.53 -11.32 -36.10
CA SER A 238 8.16 -10.94 -36.40
C SER A 238 8.00 -9.42 -36.29
N SER A 239 7.59 -8.79 -37.40
CA SER A 239 7.26 -7.38 -37.48
C SER A 239 5.93 -7.05 -36.79
N LEU A 240 5.97 -6.63 -35.53
CA LEU A 240 4.89 -5.86 -34.89
C LEU A 240 5.50 -4.72 -34.06
N PRO A 241 4.97 -3.48 -34.16
CA PRO A 241 5.58 -2.32 -33.53
C PRO A 241 5.30 -2.31 -32.01
N PHE A 242 6.37 -2.42 -31.22
CA PHE A 242 6.35 -2.23 -29.78
C PHE A 242 6.47 -0.72 -29.49
N GLN A 243 5.36 -0.05 -29.16
CA GLN A 243 5.36 1.30 -28.61
C GLN A 243 4.95 1.25 -27.14
N GLY A 244 5.84 1.74 -26.26
CA GLY A 244 5.52 2.05 -24.86
C GLY A 244 6.35 1.27 -23.85
N LEU A 245 7.62 1.64 -23.70
CA LEU A 245 8.41 1.30 -22.51
C LEU A 245 7.85 2.12 -21.33
N VAL A 246 7.17 1.45 -20.40
CA VAL A 246 6.90 2.01 -19.07
C VAL A 246 8.15 1.78 -18.24
N GLU A 247 8.79 2.87 -17.80
CA GLU A 247 9.93 2.81 -16.89
C GLU A 247 9.44 2.37 -15.50
N LEU A 248 9.56 1.07 -15.21
CA LEU A 248 9.29 0.50 -13.89
C LEU A 248 10.43 0.89 -12.93
N SER A 249 10.28 1.99 -12.20
CA SER A 249 11.13 2.28 -11.05
C SER A 249 10.66 1.48 -9.83
N VAL A 250 11.18 0.27 -9.67
CA VAL A 250 11.03 -0.53 -8.44
C VAL A 250 12.01 0.01 -7.42
N HIS A 251 11.52 0.71 -6.39
CA HIS A 251 12.34 1.09 -5.23
C HIS A 251 12.11 0.09 -4.10
N LEU A 252 13.10 -0.79 -3.89
CA LEU A 252 13.19 -1.64 -2.71
C LEU A 252 13.61 -0.75 -1.53
N LEU A 253 12.71 -0.50 -0.59
CA LEU A 253 13.05 0.17 0.67
C LEU A 253 13.72 -0.84 1.61
N PRO A 254 14.89 -0.53 2.20
CA PRO A 254 15.49 -1.38 3.22
C PRO A 254 14.64 -1.35 4.49
N LEU A 255 14.41 -2.52 5.07
CA LEU A 255 13.85 -2.67 6.41
C LEU A 255 14.89 -2.13 7.41
N GLY A 256 14.55 -1.06 8.12
CA GLY A 256 15.31 -0.49 9.22
C GLY A 256 14.66 -0.79 10.56
#